data_AF-A0A0H1BBU5-F1
#
_entry.id   AF-A0A0H1BBU5-F1
#
_cell.length_a   1.000
_cell.length_b   1.000
_cell.length_c   1.000
_cell.angle_alpha   90.00
_cell.angle_beta   90.00
_cell.angle_gamma   90.00
#
_symmetry.space_group_name_H-M   'P 1'
#
loop_
_entity.id
_entity.type
_entity.pdbx_description
1 polymer ?
#
loop_
_entity_poly.entity_id
_entity_poly.type
_entity_poly.pdbx_seq_one_letter_code
_entity_poly.pdbx_strand_id
1 'polypeptide(L)'
;MFDRDEPVRKPDQVDLLLLIQQELAERSRGETVLLFMAKELYDLETVEEEAFEQWWADERAVASEALKRVRRQTEPFIEWLANADSEEDDDDDDDDDEEEEEDSE
;
A
#
# COMPACT_ATOMS: atom_id res chain seq x y z
N MET A 1 -22.66 1.88 17.34
CA MET A 1 -21.91 2.94 16.66
C MET A 1 -20.70 2.22 16.10
N PHE A 2 -20.71 1.93 14.79
CA PHE A 2 -19.58 1.27 14.15
C PHE A 2 -18.56 2.36 13.87
N ASP A 3 -17.34 2.21 14.37
CA ASP A 3 -16.18 3.04 14.05
C ASP A 3 -15.87 2.87 12.55
N ARG A 4 -16.62 3.59 11.70
CA ARG A 4 -16.53 3.47 10.24
C ARG A 4 -15.50 4.42 9.63
N ASP A 5 -14.90 5.29 10.44
CA ASP A 5 -14.00 6.37 10.02
C ASP A 5 -12.56 6.24 10.58
N GLU A 6 -12.24 5.22 11.39
CA GLU A 6 -10.85 4.99 11.81
C GLU A 6 -10.14 4.03 10.85
N PRO A 7 -8.93 4.37 10.36
CA PRO A 7 -8.14 3.47 9.54
C PRO A 7 -7.85 2.18 10.31
N VAL A 8 -8.03 1.04 9.64
CA VAL A 8 -7.84 -0.28 10.24
C VAL A 8 -6.37 -0.44 10.62
N ARG A 9 -6.08 -0.37 11.91
CA ARG A 9 -4.70 -0.54 12.39
C ARG A 9 -4.25 -1.98 12.24
N LYS A 10 -3.03 -2.19 11.76
CA LYS A 10 -2.43 -3.51 11.54
C LYS A 10 -1.15 -3.71 12.37
N PRO A 11 -1.20 -3.54 13.72
CA PRO A 11 0.00 -3.45 14.55
C PRO A 11 0.93 -4.67 14.43
N ASP A 12 0.38 -5.89 14.36
CA ASP A 12 1.18 -7.12 14.26
C ASP A 12 1.94 -7.22 12.92
N GLN A 13 1.30 -6.78 11.82
CA GLN A 13 1.91 -6.79 10.49
C GLN A 13 2.95 -5.68 10.36
N VAL A 14 2.68 -4.49 10.92
CA VAL A 14 3.66 -3.40 11.01
C VAL A 14 4.87 -3.82 11.82
N ASP A 15 4.67 -4.46 12.98
CA ASP A 15 5.76 -4.96 13.81
C ASP A 15 6.57 -6.05 13.09
N LEU A 16 5.93 -6.93 12.31
CA LEU A 16 6.63 -7.90 11.45
C LEU A 16 7.55 -7.18 10.45
N LEU A 17 7.03 -6.21 9.70
CA LEU A 17 7.81 -5.45 8.72
C LEU A 17 8.98 -4.70 9.38
N LEU A 18 8.77 -4.11 10.56
CA LEU A 18 9.82 -3.45 11.34
C LEU A 18 10.91 -4.40 11.79
N LEU A 19 10.55 -5.59 12.28
CA LEU A 19 11.52 -6.60 12.71
C LEU A 19 12.39 -7.05 11.53
N ILE A 20 11.78 -7.26 10.37
CA ILE A 20 12.54 -7.68 9.18
C ILE A 20 13.42 -6.54 8.67
N GLN A 21 12.91 -5.31 8.61
CA GLN A 21 13.72 -4.14 8.25
C GLN A 21 14.94 -3.98 9.16
N GLN A 22 14.76 -4.12 10.48
CA GLN A 22 15.84 -4.07 11.47
C GLN A 22 16.89 -5.15 11.22
N GLU A 23 16.46 -6.39 11.00
CA GLU A 23 17.37 -7.50 10.69
C GLU A 23 18.13 -7.29 9.37
N LEU A 24 17.47 -6.73 8.35
CA LEU A 24 18.07 -6.50 7.04
C LEU A 24 18.99 -5.27 7.00
N ALA A 25 18.87 -4.33 7.95
CA ALA A 25 19.65 -3.09 7.98
C ALA A 25 21.16 -3.33 8.04
N GLU A 26 21.58 -4.44 8.66
CA GLU A 26 22.99 -4.81 8.82
C GLU A 26 23.46 -5.86 7.81
N ARG A 27 22.57 -6.35 6.94
CA ARG A 27 22.87 -7.45 6.01
C ARG A 27 23.30 -6.94 4.64
N SER A 28 24.20 -7.71 4.01
CA SER A 28 24.58 -7.46 2.62
C SER A 28 23.35 -7.59 1.72
N ARG A 29 23.12 -6.57 0.86
CA ARG A 29 21.96 -6.49 -0.03
C ARG A 29 20.60 -6.44 0.71
N GLY A 30 20.58 -6.00 1.96
CA GLY A 30 19.35 -5.86 2.76
C GLY A 30 18.26 -5.06 2.05
N GLU A 31 18.64 -3.99 1.36
CA GLU A 31 17.73 -3.14 0.56
C GLU A 31 16.96 -3.94 -0.51
N THR A 32 17.68 -4.77 -1.26
CA THR A 32 17.08 -5.59 -2.32
C THR A 32 16.25 -6.73 -1.75
N VAL A 33 16.72 -7.37 -0.67
CA VAL A 33 15.96 -8.44 0.01
C VAL A 33 14.66 -7.89 0.59
N LEU A 34 14.69 -6.70 1.19
CA LEU A 34 13.51 -6.06 1.77
C LEU A 34 12.46 -5.75 0.71
N LEU A 35 12.87 -5.20 -0.44
CA LEU A 35 11.97 -4.94 -1.57
C LEU A 35 11.28 -6.23 -2.05
N PHE A 36 12.05 -7.27 -2.36
CA PHE A 36 11.46 -8.51 -2.89
C PHE A 36 10.60 -9.23 -1.86
N MET A 37 11.01 -9.22 -0.59
CA MET A 37 10.20 -9.79 0.47
C MET A 37 8.90 -9.02 0.68
N ALA A 38 8.92 -7.69 0.64
CA ALA A 38 7.69 -6.88 0.74
C ALA A 38 6.70 -7.24 -0.38
N LYS A 39 7.18 -7.38 -1.62
CA LYS A 39 6.38 -7.83 -2.76
C LYS A 39 5.80 -9.23 -2.55
N GLU A 40 6.63 -10.20 -2.14
CA GLU A 40 6.15 -11.56 -1.90
C GLU A 40 5.13 -11.63 -0.75
N LEU A 41 5.31 -10.84 0.32
CA LEU A 41 4.33 -10.78 1.43
C LEU A 41 2.98 -10.19 1.01
N TYR A 42 3.01 -9.24 0.08
CA TYR A 42 1.81 -8.69 -0.55
C TYR A 42 1.15 -9.71 -1.49
N ASP A 43 1.92 -10.30 -2.41
CA ASP A 43 1.42 -11.30 -3.39
C ASP A 43 0.83 -12.54 -2.71
N LEU A 44 1.34 -12.91 -1.52
CA LEU A 44 0.83 -14.00 -0.69
C LEU A 44 -0.33 -13.60 0.22
N GLU A 45 -0.82 -12.36 0.13
CA GLU A 45 -1.89 -11.79 0.97
C GLU A 45 -1.60 -11.98 2.48
N THR A 46 -0.33 -12.03 2.85
CA THR A 46 0.12 -12.26 4.23
C THR A 46 0.23 -10.94 5.01
N VAL A 47 0.54 -9.86 4.29
CA VAL A 47 0.55 -8.49 4.78
C VAL A 47 -0.36 -7.67 3.89
N GLU A 48 -1.30 -6.97 4.48
CA GLU A 48 -2.29 -6.16 3.78
C GLU A 48 -1.73 -4.76 3.47
N GLU A 49 -2.34 -4.07 2.52
CA GLU A 49 -1.90 -2.76 2.04
C GLU A 49 -1.76 -1.73 3.17
N GLU A 50 -2.75 -1.64 4.07
CA GLU A 50 -2.73 -0.64 5.14
C GLU A 50 -1.56 -0.87 6.10
N ALA A 51 -1.05 -2.10 6.22
CA ALA A 51 0.13 -2.38 7.03
C ALA A 51 1.42 -1.87 6.38
N PHE A 52 1.54 -1.94 5.05
CA PHE A 52 2.67 -1.36 4.33
C PHE A 52 2.69 0.17 4.44
N GLU A 53 1.54 0.81 4.32
CA GLU A 53 1.40 2.26 4.52
C GLU A 53 1.73 2.67 5.95
N GLN A 54 1.16 1.98 6.95
CA GLN A 54 1.42 2.22 8.36
C GLN A 54 2.90 2.02 8.70
N TRP A 55 3.54 0.97 8.16
CA TRP A 55 4.99 0.72 8.33
C TRP A 55 5.84 1.82 7.70
N TRP A 56 5.48 2.29 6.50
CA TRP A 56 6.23 3.34 5.83
C TRP A 56 6.19 4.67 6.61
N ALA A 57 5.03 4.98 7.19
CA ALA A 57 4.79 6.15 8.03
C ALA A 57 5.32 6.02 9.47
N ASP A 58 5.64 4.81 9.94
CA ASP A 58 6.09 4.56 11.32
C ASP A 58 7.47 5.20 11.60
N GLU A 59 7.57 6.00 12.67
CA GLU A 59 8.81 6.66 13.10
C GLU A 59 9.94 5.66 13.39
N ARG A 60 9.59 4.45 13.86
CA ARG A 60 10.54 3.36 14.15
C ARG A 60 11.26 2.91 12.87
N ALA A 61 10.59 2.98 11.72
CA ALA A 61 11.17 2.62 10.42
C ALA A 61 12.21 3.63 9.92
N VAL A 62 12.33 4.81 10.53
CA VAL A 62 13.34 5.85 10.21
C VAL A 62 14.24 6.23 11.38
N ALA A 63 14.20 5.47 12.47
CA ALA A 63 14.92 5.78 13.71
C ALA A 63 16.46 5.84 13.55
N SER A 64 17.01 5.31 12.46
CA SER A 64 18.45 5.39 12.15
C SER A 64 18.72 5.53 10.65
N GLU A 65 19.91 6.02 10.29
CA GLU A 65 20.34 6.12 8.89
C GLU A 65 20.42 4.75 8.20
N ALA A 66 20.75 3.68 8.95
CA ALA A 66 20.74 2.32 8.42
C ALA A 66 19.32 1.87 8.05
N LEU A 67 18.32 2.20 8.88
CA LEU A 67 16.92 1.88 8.64
C LEU A 67 16.35 2.68 7.46
N LYS A 68 16.66 3.97 7.36
CA LYS A 68 16.28 4.80 6.20
C LYS A 68 16.88 4.26 4.92
N ARG A 69 18.16 3.89 4.96
CA ARG A 69 18.88 3.34 3.81
C ARG A 69 18.26 2.03 3.36
N VAL A 70 18.04 1.08 4.28
CA VAL A 70 17.60 -0.28 3.92
C VAL A 70 16.21 -0.26 3.27
N ARG A 71 15.31 0.61 3.71
CA ARG A 71 13.95 0.70 3.14
C ARG A 71 13.84 1.49 1.84
N ARG A 72 14.90 2.21 1.43
CA ARG A 72 14.83 3.13 0.28
C ARG A 72 14.44 2.47 -1.04
N GLN A 73 14.92 1.26 -1.31
CA GLN A 73 14.56 0.56 -2.55
C GLN A 73 13.10 0.10 -2.58
N THR A 74 12.41 0.09 -1.44
CA THR A 74 11.00 -0.28 -1.30
C THR A 74 10.06 0.88 -1.62
N GLU A 75 10.55 2.13 -1.68
CA GLU A 75 9.73 3.32 -1.93
C GLU A 75 8.83 3.21 -3.18
N PRO A 76 9.31 2.80 -4.37
CA PRO A 76 8.45 2.71 -5.54
C PRO A 76 7.32 1.67 -5.42
N PHE A 77 7.51 0.66 -4.56
CA PHE A 77 6.46 -0.31 -4.28
C PHE A 77 5.39 0.28 -3.37
N ILE A 78 5.77 1.08 -2.37
CA ILE A 78 4.82 1.79 -1.50
C ILE A 78 4.04 2.85 -2.29
N GLU A 79 4.73 3.59 -3.17
CA GLU A 79 4.07 4.55 -4.07
C GLU A 79 3.08 3.85 -5.00
N TRP A 80 3.40 2.65 -5.50
CA TRP A 80 2.48 1.88 -6.32
C TRP A 80 1.23 1.45 -5.55
N LEU A 81 1.37 0.97 -4.31
CA LEU A 81 0.22 0.61 -3.45
C LEU A 81 -0.72 1.82 -3.29
N ALA A 82 -0.19 2.96 -2.86
CA ALA A 82 -0.99 4.17 -2.61
C ALA A 82 -1.74 4.72 -3.85
N ASN A 83 -1.30 4.39 -5.07
CA ASN A 83 -2.00 4.79 -6.29
C ASN A 83 -3.01 3.74 -6.77
N ALA A 84 -2.85 2.46 -6.38
CA ALA A 84 -3.71 1.38 -6.86
C ALA A 84 -5.16 1.52 -6.35
N ASP A 85 -5.36 2.00 -5.13
CA ASP A 85 -6.68 2.22 -4.53
C ASP A 85 -7.42 3.46 -5.11
N SER A 86 -6.68 4.40 -5.70
CA SER A 86 -7.25 5.64 -6.25
C SER A 86 -7.83 5.53 -7.66
N GLU A 87 -7.65 4.40 -8.36
CA GLU A 87 -8.14 4.18 -9.74
C GLU A 87 -9.52 3.48 -9.81
N GLU A 88 -10.15 3.14 -8.68
CA GLU A 88 -11.47 2.46 -8.64
C GLU A 88 -12.69 3.42 -8.45
N ASP A 89 -12.49 4.74 -8.38
CA ASP A 89 -13.54 5.74 -8.07
C ASP A 89 -13.95 6.61 -9.28
N ASP A 90 -13.84 6.11 -10.52
CA ASP A 90 -14.22 6.81 -11.77
C ASP A 90 -15.19 5.98 -12.65
N ASP A 91 -16.23 5.41 -12.04
CA ASP A 91 -17.34 4.76 -12.76
C ASP A 91 -18.70 5.16 -12.15
N ASP A 92 -19.08 6.44 -12.29
CA ASP A 92 -20.47 6.88 -12.22
C ASP A 92 -20.67 8.27 -12.87
N ASP A 93 -21.06 8.29 -14.15
CA ASP A 93 -21.95 9.33 -14.70
C ASP A 93 -22.82 8.71 -15.80
N ASP A 94 -23.90 8.11 -15.32
CA ASP A 94 -25.11 7.67 -16.02
C ASP A 94 -25.94 8.90 -16.44
N ASP A 95 -26.30 9.04 -17.72
CA ASP A 95 -27.60 9.60 -18.08
C ASP A 95 -28.06 9.15 -19.48
N ASP A 96 -29.03 8.23 -19.43
CA ASP A 96 -30.05 7.94 -20.41
C ASP A 96 -30.62 9.21 -21.09
N ASP A 97 -30.68 9.21 -22.42
CA ASP A 97 -31.69 9.97 -23.16
C ASP A 97 -32.37 9.01 -24.15
N GLU A 98 -33.39 8.31 -23.64
CA GLU A 98 -34.41 7.61 -24.42
C GLU A 98 -35.42 8.61 -25.05
N GLU A 99 -35.87 8.26 -26.26
CA GLU A 99 -37.04 8.75 -27.03
C GLU A 99 -36.88 10.12 -27.77
N GLU A 100 -37.26 10.30 -29.04
CA GLU A 100 -38.53 9.89 -29.67
C GLU A 100 -38.42 9.55 -31.18
N GLU A 101 -39.35 8.68 -31.58
CA GLU A 101 -39.77 8.35 -32.94
C GLU A 101 -40.30 9.60 -33.69
N GLU A 102 -39.71 9.97 -34.83
CA GLU A 102 -40.41 10.80 -35.84
C GLU A 102 -40.53 10.06 -37.18
N ASP A 103 -41.71 9.44 -37.33
CA ASP A 103 -42.36 9.16 -38.61
C ASP A 103 -42.56 10.47 -39.38
N SER A 104 -41.93 10.62 -40.55
CA SER A 104 -42.33 11.59 -41.58
C SER A 104 -41.70 11.29 -42.96
N GLU A 105 -42.54 10.73 -43.82
CA GLU A 105 -42.65 10.85 -45.31
C GLU A 105 -41.67 10.13 -46.28
#